data_AF-A0A3R8R0N5-F1
#
_entry.id   AF-A0A3R8R0N5-F1
#
_cell.length_a   1.000
_cell.length_b   1.000
_cell.length_c   1.000
_cell.angle_alpha   90.00
_cell.angle_beta   90.00
_cell.angle_gamma   90.00
#
_symmetry.space_group_name_H-M   'P 1'
#
loop_
_entity.id
_entity.type
_entity.pdbx_description
1 polymer ?
#
loop_
_entity_poly.entity_id
_entity_poly.type
_entity_poly.pdbx_seq_one_letter_code
_entity_poly.pdbx_strand_id
1 'polypeptide(L)' 'MKLISIRRRTKKERRYTKKMGVLYTDVTYIKKYALGFPLKTLHKYRGTYYGKIKGCDDCVLAN' A
#
# COMPACT_ATOMS: atom_id res chain seq x y z
N MET A 1 10.99 -20.83 16.23
CA MET A 1 10.24 -20.39 15.03
C MET A 1 9.37 -19.19 15.41
N LYS A 2 9.35 -18.09 14.64
CA LYS A 2 8.48 -16.94 14.96
C LYS A 2 7.05 -17.23 14.49
N LEU A 3 6.12 -17.41 15.43
CA LEU A 3 4.70 -17.64 15.16
C LEU A 3 4.03 -16.43 14.49
N ILE A 4 4.52 -15.23 14.79
CA ILE A 4 4.05 -13.96 14.25
C ILE A 4 5.23 -13.24 13.59
N SER A 5 5.00 -12.68 12.40
CA SER A 5 5.98 -11.83 11.71
C SER A 5 5.32 -10.63 11.06
N ILE A 6 6.09 -9.56 10.86
CA ILE A 6 5.67 -8.41 10.06
C ILE A 6 6.52 -8.44 8.80
N ARG A 7 5.88 -8.38 7.63
CA ARG A 7 6.57 -8.39 6.34
C ARG A 7 6.16 -7.16 5.53
N ARG A 8 7.17 -6.54 4.91
CA ARG A 8 7.02 -5.44 3.95
C ARG A 8 7.08 -6.01 2.53
N ARG A 9 6.13 -5.63 1.67
CA ARG A 9 6.18 -5.96 0.24
C ARG A 9 5.76 -4.75 -0.58
N THR A 10 6.59 -4.37 -1.53
CA THR A 10 6.28 -3.33 -2.52
C THR A 10 5.77 -3.99 -3.79
N LYS A 11 4.72 -3.43 -4.39
CA LYS A 11 4.18 -3.87 -5.68
C LYS A 11 3.85 -2.65 -6.53
N LYS A 12 4.11 -2.72 -7.84
CA LYS A 12 3.58 -1.75 -8.79
C LYS A 12 2.08 -1.95 -8.95
N GLU A 13 1.30 -0.90 -8.75
CA GLU A 13 -0.15 -0.92 -8.92
C GLU A 13 -0.60 0.16 -9.91
N ARG A 14 -1.60 -0.18 -10.71
CA ARG A 14 -2.36 0.78 -11.52
C ARG A 14 -3.50 1.33 -10.68
N ARG A 15 -3.53 2.64 -10.46
CA ARG A 15 -4.58 3.34 -9.70
C ARG A 15 -5.27 4.35 -10.59
N TYR A 16 -6.59 4.28 -10.68
CA TYR A 16 -7.40 5.25 -11.43
C TYR A 16 -8.24 6.09 -10.47
N THR A 17 -8.34 7.39 -10.77
CA THR A 17 -9.29 8.30 -10.12
C THR A 17 -9.86 9.25 -11.17
N LYS A 18 -11.13 9.66 -11.03
CA LYS A 18 -11.78 10.55 -12.00
C LYS A 18 -11.04 11.89 -12.17
N LYS A 19 -10.51 12.45 -11.08
CA LYS A 19 -9.83 13.77 -11.08
C LYS A 19 -8.41 13.73 -11.65
N MET A 20 -7.69 12.61 -11.50
CA MET A 20 -6.24 12.54 -11.83
C MET A 20 -5.91 11.53 -12.94
N GLY A 21 -6.88 10.78 -13.45
CA GLY A 21 -6.63 9.72 -14.42
C GLY A 21 -5.90 8.52 -13.82
N VAL A 22 -5.06 7.86 -14.63
CA VAL A 22 -4.32 6.64 -14.26
C VAL A 22 -2.92 6.97 -13.75
N LEU A 23 -2.57 6.43 -12.59
CA LEU A 23 -1.24 6.45 -12.00
C LEU A 23 -0.71 5.03 -11.85
N TYR A 24 0.46 4.76 -12.42
CA TYR A 24 1.24 3.57 -12.09
C TYR A 24 2.23 3.95 -11.00
N THR A 25 2.14 3.32 -9.83
CA THR A 25 2.99 3.68 -8.70
C THR A 25 3.32 2.47 -7.83
N ASP A 26 4.43 2.57 -7.12
CA ASP A 26 4.81 1.60 -6.11
C ASP A 26 3.94 1.78 -4.86
N VAL A 27 3.34 0.67 -4.43
CA VAL A 27 2.53 0.58 -3.23
C VAL A 27 3.21 -0.38 -2.27
N THR A 28 3.59 0.15 -1.12
CA THR A 28 4.22 -0.60 -0.03
C THR A 28 3.15 -1.08 0.93
N TYR A 29 3.08 -2.40 1.12
CA TYR A 29 2.23 -3.04 2.12
C TYR A 29 3.07 -3.51 3.29
N ILE A 30 2.63 -3.20 4.50
CA ILE A 30 3.16 -3.77 5.73
C ILE A 30 2.06 -4.64 6.31
N LYS A 31 2.27 -5.97 6.31
CA LYS A 31 1.27 -6.94 6.75
C LYS A 31 1.79 -7.74 7.94
N LYS A 32 0.90 -8.01 8.90
CA LYS A 32 1.10 -8.98 9.97
C LYS A 32 0.79 -10.36 9.42
N TYR A 33 1.70 -11.29 9.66
CA TYR A 33 1.60 -12.70 9.30
C TYR A 33 1.57 -13.54 10.57
N ALA A 34 0.80 -14.62 10.58
CA ALA A 34 0.89 -15.68 11.57
C ALA A 34 0.95 -17.03 10.86
N LEU A 35 1.81 -17.93 11.34
CA LEU A 35 2.01 -19.26 10.74
C LEU A 35 2.26 -19.22 9.22
N GLY A 36 2.85 -18.15 8.71
CA GLY A 36 3.11 -17.95 7.28
C GLY A 36 1.97 -17.32 6.47
N PHE A 37 0.77 -17.15 7.04
CA PHE A 37 -0.39 -16.56 6.38
C PHE A 37 -0.56 -15.07 6.72
N PRO A 38 -0.91 -14.20 5.75
CA PRO A 38 -1.17 -12.79 6.01
C PRO A 38 -2.50 -12.61 6.75
N LEU A 39 -2.46 -12.09 7.98
CA LEU A 39 -3.65 -11.85 8.79
C LEU A 39 -4.28 -10.47 8.52
N LYS A 40 -3.47 -9.42 8.58
CA LYS A 40 -3.96 -8.03 8.50
C LYS A 40 -2.93 -7.12 7.85
N THR A 41 -3.39 -6.17 7.04
CA THR A 41 -2.56 -5.04 6.60
C THR A 41 -2.53 -4.01 7.71
N LEU A 42 -1.33 -3.71 8.22
CA LEU A 42 -1.13 -2.73 9.29
C LEU A 42 -1.02 -1.33 8.69
N HIS A 43 -0.21 -1.19 7.64
CA HIS A 43 -0.01 0.07 6.94
C HIS A 43 0.06 -0.13 5.44
N LYS A 44 -0.36 0.90 4.71
CA LYS A 44 -0.33 0.92 3.26
C LYS A 44 0.07 2.31 2.78
N TYR A 45 1.17 2.37 2.04
CA TYR A 45 1.73 3.61 1.52
C TYR A 45 1.83 3.54 0.00
N ARG A 46 1.70 4.69 -0.67
CA ARG A 46 1.89 4.80 -2.12
C ARG A 46 2.74 6.02 -2.48
N GLY A 47 3.41 5.93 -3.63
CA GLY A 47 3.96 7.11 -4.29
C GLY A 47 2.86 8.01 -4.85
N THR A 48 3.13 9.31 -4.85
CA THR A 48 2.33 10.35 -5.52
C THR A 48 3.02 10.80 -6.81
N TYR A 49 2.30 11.53 -7.67
CA TYR A 49 2.87 12.11 -8.90
C TYR A 49 4.09 13.00 -8.64
N TYR A 50 4.13 13.67 -7.49
CA TYR A 50 5.22 14.57 -7.11
C TYR A 50 6.38 13.83 -6.40
N GLY A 51 6.45 12.50 -6.48
CA GLY A 51 7.51 11.70 -5.86
C GLY A 51 7.40 11.57 -4.33
N LYS A 52 6.38 12.16 -3.69
CA LYS A 52 6.16 12.03 -2.24
C LYS A 52 5.50 10.69 -1.90
N ILE A 53 5.87 10.10 -0.77
CA ILE A 53 5.22 8.93 -0.20
C ILE A 53 4.11 9.41 0.74
N LYS A 54 2.89 8.90 0.57
CA LYS A 54 1.75 9.19 1.44
C LYS A 54 1.06 7.91 1.89
N GLY A 55 0.35 7.98 3.02
CA GLY A 55 -0.62 6.95 3.39
C GLY A 55 -1.67 6.82 2.29
N CYS A 56 -2.11 5.59 2.02
CA CYS A 56 -3.20 5.37 1.07
C CYS A 56 -4.51 6.00 1.55
N ASP A 57 -4.72 6.07 2.86
CA ASP A 57 -5.91 6.64 3.48
C ASP A 57 -5.90 8.18 3.41
N ASP A 58 -4.73 8.81 3.35
CA ASP A 58 -4.57 10.26 3.09
C ASP A 58 -4.81 10.63 1.61
N CYS A 59 -5.03 9.62 0.76
CA CYS A 59 -5.06 9.73 -0.68
C CYS A 59 -6.48 9.47 -1.24
N VAL A 60 -7.51 9.89 -0.52
CA VAL A 60 -8.90 9.87 -1.00
C VAL A 60 -9.09 11.03 -1.99
N LEU A 61 -8.91 10.73 -3.28
CA LEU A 61 -8.98 11.72 -4.36
C LEU A 61 -10.36 11.74 -5.06
N ALA A 62 -11.27 10.88 -4.66
CA ALA A 62 -12.65 10.83 -5.13
C ALA A 62 -13.57 10.55 -3.94
N ASN A 63 -14.54 11.44 -3.75
CA ASN A 63 -15.79 11.20 -3.06
C ASN A 63 -16.87 11.03 -4.13
#